data_AF-A0A6M0AIC7-F1
#
_entry.id   AF-A0A6M0AIC7-F1
#
_cell.length_a   1.000
_cell.length_b   1.000
_cell.length_c   1.000
_cell.angle_alpha   90.00
_cell.angle_beta   90.00
_cell.angle_gamma   90.00
#
_symmetry.space_group_name_H-M   'P 1'
#
loop_
_entity.id
_entity.type
_entity.pdbx_description
1 polymer ?
#
loop_
_entity_poly.entity_id
_entity_poly.type
_entity_poly.pdbx_seq_one_letter_code
_entity_poly.pdbx_strand_id
1 'polypeptide(L)'
;ETNVQHRVQQLERCARALPVAQQRNAIELVEQALVYKFPERPWRELEAMFGLTEWKQTRFYREVKAEGHQEGHQEGHQEGHQEGRITEAQILVMRLLKKRFPEMTEEINNLVQGLSLSNLEGLTDIIFELNSWEDLLSWLSQVDQ
;
A
#
# COMPACT_ATOMS: atom_id res chain seq x y z
N GLU A 1 0.77 -17.34 30.36
CA GLU A 1 1.63 -16.33 29.69
C GLU A 1 2.80 -15.86 30.55
N THR A 2 2.60 -15.63 31.85
CA THR A 2 3.64 -15.14 32.78
C THR A 2 4.92 -16.00 32.84
N ASN A 3 4.80 -17.33 32.70
CA ASN A 3 5.96 -18.23 32.66
C ASN A 3 6.82 -18.02 31.41
N VAL A 4 6.19 -17.75 30.26
CA VAL A 4 6.91 -17.55 28.99
C VAL A 4 7.61 -16.19 28.98
N GLN A 5 6.93 -15.14 29.44
CA GLN A 5 7.55 -13.83 29.68
C GLN A 5 8.77 -13.92 30.59
N HIS A 6 8.65 -14.63 31.71
CA HIS A 6 9.76 -14.81 32.63
C HIS A 6 10.94 -15.52 31.96
N ARG A 7 10.70 -16.59 31.20
CA ARG A 7 11.75 -17.33 30.50
C ARG A 7 12.45 -16.50 29.42
N VAL A 8 11.71 -15.69 28.69
CA VAL A 8 12.28 -14.80 27.65
C VAL A 8 13.14 -13.70 28.30
N GLN A 9 12.69 -13.11 29.41
CA GLN A 9 13.50 -12.16 30.17
C GLN A 9 14.78 -12.80 30.73
N GLN A 10 14.72 -14.07 31.17
CA GLN A 10 15.93 -14.80 31.57
C GLN A 10 16.88 -15.03 30.39
N LEU A 11 16.36 -15.40 29.22
CA LEU A 11 17.16 -15.57 28.01
C LEU A 11 17.85 -14.26 27.59
N GLU A 12 17.13 -13.14 27.64
CA GLU A 12 17.68 -11.83 27.35
C GLU A 12 18.81 -11.44 28.34
N ARG A 13 18.59 -11.69 29.65
CA ARG A 13 19.61 -11.46 30.68
C ARG A 13 20.85 -12.32 30.44
N CYS A 14 20.67 -13.60 30.11
CA CYS A 14 21.78 -14.49 29.75
C CYS A 14 22.51 -13.99 28.51
N ALA A 15 21.80 -13.56 27.47
CA ALA A 15 22.39 -13.02 26.25
C ALA A 15 23.22 -11.76 26.53
N ARG A 16 22.74 -10.88 27.42
CA ARG A 16 23.47 -9.67 27.85
C ARG A 16 24.68 -9.95 28.75
N ALA A 17 24.69 -11.07 29.45
CA ALA A 17 25.83 -11.49 30.27
C ALA A 17 26.97 -12.14 29.46
N LEU A 18 26.76 -12.40 28.17
CA LEU A 18 27.80 -12.91 27.29
C LEU A 18 28.87 -11.85 26.99
N PRO A 19 30.10 -12.27 26.60
CA PRO A 19 31.10 -11.34 26.10
C PRO A 19 30.55 -10.46 24.97
N VAL A 20 30.97 -9.20 24.91
CA VAL A 20 30.48 -8.20 23.94
C VAL A 20 30.48 -8.72 22.49
N ALA A 21 31.50 -9.53 22.13
CA ALA A 21 31.61 -10.15 20.81
C ALA A 21 30.45 -11.11 20.45
N GLN A 22 29.79 -11.69 21.46
CA GLN A 22 28.72 -12.69 21.32
C GLN A 22 27.34 -12.15 21.71
N GLN A 23 27.30 -11.13 22.57
CA GLN A 23 26.08 -10.50 23.07
C GLN A 23 25.12 -10.12 21.94
N ARG A 24 25.62 -9.47 20.89
CA ARG A 24 24.81 -9.05 19.75
C ARG A 24 24.13 -10.22 19.05
N ASN A 25 24.88 -11.28 18.74
CA ASN A 25 24.34 -12.45 18.04
C ASN A 25 23.31 -13.20 18.89
N ALA A 26 23.55 -13.29 20.20
CA ALA A 26 22.61 -13.93 21.11
C ALA A 26 21.29 -13.16 21.25
N ILE A 27 21.36 -11.82 21.30
CA ILE A 27 20.17 -10.96 21.29
C ILE A 27 19.41 -11.11 19.95
N GLU A 28 20.13 -11.11 18.83
CA GLU A 28 19.54 -11.32 17.49
C GLU A 28 18.81 -12.67 17.37
N LEU A 29 19.37 -13.75 17.92
CA LEU A 29 18.71 -15.06 17.90
C LEU A 29 17.44 -15.10 18.77
N VAL A 30 17.46 -14.47 19.94
CA VAL A 30 16.27 -14.38 20.80
C VAL A 30 15.16 -13.59 20.11
N GLU A 31 15.50 -12.49 19.45
CA GLU A 31 14.58 -11.68 18.64
C GLU A 31 13.92 -12.52 17.54
N GLN A 32 14.72 -13.16 16.69
CA GLN A 32 14.21 -14.00 15.60
C GLN A 32 13.30 -15.13 16.11
N ALA A 33 13.70 -15.76 17.21
CA ALA A 33 12.91 -16.83 17.82
C ALA A 33 11.56 -16.33 18.34
N LEU A 34 11.47 -15.11 18.86
CA LEU A 34 10.21 -14.53 19.35
C LEU A 34 9.24 -14.24 18.22
N VAL A 35 9.71 -13.68 17.10
CA VAL A 35 8.88 -13.45 15.91
C VAL A 35 8.31 -14.77 15.39
N TYR A 36 9.18 -15.76 15.25
CA TYR A 36 8.78 -17.07 14.78
C TYR A 36 7.80 -17.76 15.76
N LYS A 37 7.98 -17.58 17.07
CA LYS A 37 7.15 -18.21 18.09
C LYS A 37 5.80 -17.51 18.30
N PHE A 38 5.70 -16.23 17.96
CA PHE A 38 4.51 -15.39 18.16
C PHE A 38 4.14 -14.61 16.89
N PRO A 39 3.80 -15.31 15.78
CA PRO A 39 3.57 -14.67 14.48
C PRO A 39 2.37 -13.70 14.47
N GLU A 40 1.34 -14.00 15.27
CA GLU A 40 0.09 -13.22 15.32
C GLU A 40 0.15 -12.03 16.30
N ARG A 41 1.25 -11.85 17.03
CA ARG A 41 1.37 -10.75 17.99
C ARG A 41 2.06 -9.56 17.36
N PRO A 42 1.47 -8.36 17.45
CA PRO A 42 2.09 -7.16 16.90
C PRO A 42 3.40 -6.88 17.64
N TRP A 43 4.40 -6.44 16.89
CA TRP A 43 5.76 -6.19 17.39
C TRP A 43 5.79 -5.30 18.64
N ARG A 44 4.94 -4.27 18.70
CA ARG A 44 4.83 -3.36 19.85
C ARG A 44 4.41 -4.06 21.14
N GLU A 45 3.57 -5.09 21.01
CA GLU A 45 3.13 -5.89 22.15
C GLU A 45 4.27 -6.79 22.62
N LEU A 46 5.02 -7.41 21.72
CA LEU A 46 6.21 -8.20 22.07
C LEU A 46 7.27 -7.32 22.76
N GLU A 47 7.57 -6.13 22.22
CA GLU A 47 8.47 -5.14 22.83
C GLU A 47 8.06 -4.81 24.28
N ALA A 48 6.78 -4.53 24.51
CA ALA A 48 6.25 -4.21 25.83
C ALA A 48 6.25 -5.43 26.78
N MET A 49 5.88 -6.61 26.28
CA MET A 49 5.79 -7.84 27.06
C MET A 49 7.15 -8.34 27.57
N PHE A 50 8.22 -8.11 26.81
CA PHE A 50 9.55 -8.62 27.17
C PHE A 50 10.58 -7.52 27.48
N GLY A 51 10.23 -6.23 27.42
CA GLY A 51 11.08 -5.13 27.89
C GLY A 51 12.22 -4.76 26.94
N LEU A 52 11.97 -4.87 25.64
CA LEU A 52 13.00 -4.96 24.63
C LEU A 52 13.23 -3.60 23.96
N THR A 53 14.21 -2.85 24.43
CA THR A 53 14.41 -1.46 24.01
C THR A 53 15.47 -1.28 22.92
N GLU A 54 16.29 -2.30 22.63
CA GLU A 54 17.45 -2.21 21.72
C GLU A 54 17.25 -2.90 20.36
N TRP A 55 16.09 -3.51 20.13
CA TRP A 55 15.78 -4.33 18.96
C TRP A 55 15.93 -3.62 17.62
N LYS A 56 15.81 -2.30 17.61
CA LYS A 56 15.95 -1.49 16.39
C LYS A 56 17.39 -1.45 15.84
N GLN A 57 18.37 -1.92 16.61
CA GLN A 57 19.79 -1.89 16.25
C GLN A 57 20.27 -3.19 15.59
N THR A 58 19.45 -4.24 15.63
CA THR A 58 19.84 -5.54 15.07
C THR A 58 19.89 -5.53 13.56
N ARG A 59 20.68 -6.45 13.00
CA ARG A 59 20.74 -6.64 11.56
C ARG A 59 19.37 -7.05 11.00
N PHE A 60 18.73 -8.02 11.65
CA PHE A 60 17.42 -8.53 11.27
C PHE A 60 16.36 -7.41 11.18
N TYR A 61 16.24 -6.57 12.22
CA TYR A 61 15.29 -5.46 12.20
C TYR A 61 15.56 -4.46 11.06
N ARG A 62 16.83 -4.12 10.82
CA ARG A 62 17.20 -3.18 9.75
C ARG A 62 16.91 -3.73 8.36
N GLU A 63 17.13 -5.03 8.14
CA GLU A 63 16.82 -5.70 6.87
C GLU A 63 15.30 -5.72 6.62
N VAL A 64 14.50 -6.19 7.59
CA VAL A 64 13.03 -6.21 7.47
C VAL A 64 12.45 -4.82 7.27
N LYS A 65 12.97 -3.81 7.99
CA LYS A 65 12.53 -2.42 7.81
C LYS A 65 12.92 -1.85 6.44
N ALA A 66 14.09 -2.20 5.93
CA ALA A 66 14.55 -1.74 4.61
C ALA A 66 13.72 -2.38 3.49
N GLU A 67 13.44 -3.68 3.59
CA GLU A 67 12.57 -4.42 2.67
C GLU A 67 11.16 -3.83 2.64
N GLY A 68 10.53 -3.66 3.81
CA GLY A 68 9.20 -3.02 3.88
C GLY A 68 9.17 -1.58 3.38
N HIS A 69 10.26 -0.82 3.53
CA HIS A 69 10.35 0.53 2.93
C HIS A 69 10.46 0.45 1.40
N GLN A 70 11.23 -0.50 0.87
CA GLN A 70 11.38 -0.72 -0.55
C GLN A 70 10.08 -1.20 -1.20
N GLU A 71 9.39 -2.15 -0.59
CA GLU A 71 8.07 -2.64 -1.03
C GLU A 71 7.05 -1.51 -1.01
N GLY A 72 6.89 -0.81 0.12
CA GLY A 72 5.94 0.29 0.22
C GLY A 72 6.24 1.46 -0.74
N HIS A 73 7.52 1.70 -1.07
CA HIS A 73 7.88 2.68 -2.09
C HIS A 73 7.48 2.22 -3.49
N GLN A 74 7.68 0.93 -3.82
CA GLN A 74 7.28 0.38 -5.12
C GLN A 74 5.76 0.36 -5.28
N GLU A 75 5.03 -0.12 -4.29
CA GLU A 75 3.57 -0.15 -4.29
C GLU A 75 3.00 1.26 -4.39
N GLY A 76 3.44 2.18 -3.52
CA GLY A 76 2.97 3.57 -3.56
C GLY A 76 3.31 4.30 -4.86
N HIS A 77 4.44 3.96 -5.50
CA HIS A 77 4.77 4.51 -6.81
C HIS A 77 3.84 3.96 -7.91
N GLN A 78 3.54 2.66 -7.88
CA GLN A 78 2.64 2.03 -8.84
C GLN A 78 1.20 2.52 -8.69
N GLU A 79 0.67 2.54 -7.47
CA GLU A 79 -0.66 3.05 -7.16
C GLU A 79 -0.78 4.53 -7.56
N GLY A 80 0.16 5.37 -7.12
CA GLY A 80 0.16 6.79 -7.46
C GLY A 80 0.27 7.05 -8.97
N HIS A 81 1.00 6.21 -9.71
CA HIS A 81 1.06 6.31 -11.17
C HIS A 81 -0.28 5.94 -11.82
N GLN A 82 -0.93 4.87 -11.35
CA GLN A 82 -2.24 4.45 -11.87
C GLN A 82 -3.34 5.48 -11.56
N GLU A 83 -3.42 5.95 -10.32
CA GLU A 83 -4.36 6.99 -9.90
C GLU A 83 -4.15 8.30 -10.66
N GLY A 84 -2.87 8.68 -10.86
CA GLY A 84 -2.50 9.85 -11.64
C GLY A 84 -2.99 9.76 -13.09
N ARG A 85 -2.80 8.60 -13.74
CA ARG A 85 -3.29 8.35 -15.11
C ARG A 85 -4.81 8.41 -15.21
N ILE A 86 -5.53 7.78 -14.27
CA ILE A 86 -7.00 7.83 -14.24
C ILE A 86 -7.48 9.27 -14.07
N THR A 87 -6.92 9.99 -13.10
CA THR A 87 -7.28 11.38 -12.82
C THR A 87 -7.05 12.29 -14.03
N GLU A 88 -5.90 12.15 -14.68
CA GLU A 88 -5.58 12.91 -15.89
C GLU A 88 -6.54 12.59 -17.04
N ALA A 89 -6.82 11.30 -17.28
CA ALA A 89 -7.77 10.88 -18.32
C ALA A 89 -9.18 11.42 -18.05
N GLN A 90 -9.68 11.36 -16.81
CA GLN A 90 -10.96 11.95 -16.42
C GLN A 90 -11.01 13.45 -16.70
N ILE A 91 -9.96 14.20 -16.29
CA ILE A 91 -9.88 15.64 -16.52
C ILE A 91 -9.89 15.98 -18.02
N LEU A 92 -9.14 15.22 -18.83
CA LEU A 92 -9.07 15.43 -20.27
C LEU A 92 -10.41 15.14 -20.95
N VAL A 93 -11.03 13.99 -20.65
CA VAL A 93 -12.36 13.61 -21.14
C VAL A 93 -13.38 14.68 -20.79
N MET A 94 -13.42 15.12 -19.52
CA MET A 94 -14.34 16.18 -19.08
C MET A 94 -14.14 17.48 -19.86
N ARG A 95 -12.89 17.88 -20.11
CA ARG A 95 -12.59 19.09 -20.90
C ARG A 95 -13.05 18.96 -22.35
N LEU A 96 -12.88 17.80 -22.96
CA LEU A 96 -13.26 17.56 -24.35
C LEU A 96 -14.77 17.51 -24.50
N LEU A 97 -15.44 16.73 -23.66
CA LEU A 97 -16.89 16.63 -23.67
C LEU A 97 -17.53 18.02 -23.44
N LYS A 98 -16.99 18.85 -22.51
CA LYS A 98 -17.50 20.21 -22.27
C LYS A 98 -17.37 21.13 -23.49
N LYS A 99 -16.32 20.94 -24.29
CA LYS A 99 -16.13 21.68 -25.55
C LYS A 99 -17.07 21.20 -26.64
N ARG A 100 -17.34 19.89 -26.70
CA ARG A 100 -18.20 19.28 -27.73
C ARG A 100 -19.67 19.52 -27.44
N PHE A 101 -20.06 19.46 -26.17
CA PHE A 101 -21.42 19.55 -25.70
C PHE A 101 -21.52 20.56 -24.54
N PRO A 102 -21.73 21.86 -24.83
CA PRO A 102 -21.75 22.91 -23.81
C PRO A 102 -22.84 22.75 -22.75
N GLU A 103 -23.95 22.10 -23.10
CA GLU A 103 -25.16 21.91 -22.27
C GLU A 103 -25.03 20.77 -21.25
N MET A 104 -23.82 20.49 -20.76
CA MET A 104 -23.55 19.41 -19.79
C MET A 104 -24.29 19.58 -18.47
N THR A 105 -24.72 18.45 -17.91
CA THR A 105 -25.33 18.34 -16.59
C THR A 105 -24.39 17.66 -15.58
N GLU A 106 -24.72 17.68 -14.28
CA GLU A 106 -23.89 17.07 -13.23
C GLU A 106 -23.79 15.54 -13.33
N GLU A 107 -24.79 14.90 -13.92
CA GLU A 107 -24.83 13.45 -14.11
C GLU A 107 -23.63 12.94 -14.92
N ILE A 108 -23.10 13.75 -15.84
CA ILE A 108 -21.95 13.40 -16.67
C ILE A 108 -20.65 13.39 -15.86
N ASN A 109 -20.53 14.27 -14.86
CA ASN A 109 -19.35 14.26 -13.98
C ASN A 109 -19.26 12.93 -13.22
N ASN A 110 -20.39 12.49 -12.65
CA ASN A 110 -20.45 11.24 -11.90
C ASN A 110 -20.18 10.04 -12.82
N LEU A 111 -20.70 10.08 -14.05
CA LEU A 111 -20.46 9.06 -15.06
C LEU A 111 -18.97 8.93 -15.38
N VAL A 112 -18.30 10.02 -15.74
CA VAL A 112 -16.87 10.02 -16.10
C VAL A 112 -15.99 9.60 -14.91
N GLN A 113 -16.35 9.99 -13.69
CA GLN A 113 -15.64 9.55 -12.48
C GLN A 113 -15.76 8.03 -12.23
N GLY A 114 -16.83 7.39 -12.69
CA GLY A 114 -17.06 5.95 -12.56
C GLY A 114 -16.39 5.11 -13.65
N LEU A 115 -15.85 5.70 -14.72
CA LEU A 115 -15.26 4.96 -15.83
C LEU A 115 -13.87 4.41 -15.50
N SER A 116 -13.59 3.20 -16.00
CA SER A 116 -12.25 2.61 -16.00
C SER A 116 -11.29 3.42 -16.88
N LEU A 117 -9.98 3.29 -16.64
CA LEU A 117 -8.96 3.94 -17.47
C LEU A 117 -9.11 3.60 -18.95
N SER A 118 -9.35 2.32 -19.27
CA SER A 118 -9.52 1.86 -20.65
C SER A 118 -10.74 2.50 -21.32
N ASN A 119 -11.84 2.68 -20.58
CA ASN A 119 -13.03 3.32 -21.11
C ASN A 119 -12.79 4.83 -21.30
N LEU A 120 -12.07 5.48 -20.39
CA LEU A 120 -11.68 6.88 -20.57
C LEU A 120 -10.81 7.07 -21.82
N GLU A 121 -9.81 6.21 -22.02
CA GLU A 121 -8.93 6.23 -23.21
C GLU A 121 -9.74 5.96 -24.49
N GLY A 122 -10.59 4.94 -24.51
CA GLY A 122 -11.46 4.65 -25.67
C GLY A 122 -12.45 5.78 -25.99
N LEU A 123 -12.96 6.48 -24.97
CA LEU A 123 -13.80 7.66 -25.19
C LEU A 123 -13.01 8.79 -25.86
N THR A 124 -11.72 8.96 -25.54
CA THR A 124 -10.89 9.97 -26.23
C THR A 124 -10.70 9.68 -27.71
N ASP A 125 -10.71 8.42 -28.14
CA ASP A 125 -10.55 8.04 -29.55
C ASP A 125 -11.78 8.43 -30.38
N ILE A 126 -12.98 8.24 -29.83
CA ILE A 126 -14.25 8.48 -30.55
C ILE A 126 -14.87 9.86 -30.30
N ILE A 127 -14.28 10.67 -29.42
CA ILE A 127 -14.90 11.91 -28.88
C ILE A 127 -15.40 12.88 -29.95
N PHE A 128 -14.74 12.91 -31.11
CA PHE A 128 -15.08 13.79 -32.24
C PHE A 128 -16.12 13.17 -33.19
N GLU A 129 -16.35 11.86 -33.12
CA GLU A 129 -17.34 11.12 -33.90
C GLU A 129 -18.73 11.19 -33.24
N LEU A 130 -18.77 11.46 -31.94
CA LEU A 130 -20.01 11.69 -31.18
C LEU A 130 -20.71 12.98 -31.64
N ASN A 131 -21.99 12.86 -32.01
CA ASN A 131 -22.82 13.97 -32.47
C ASN A 131 -23.89 14.35 -31.47
N SER A 132 -24.25 13.46 -30.55
CA SER A 132 -25.21 13.73 -29.47
C SER A 132 -24.88 12.99 -28.16
N TRP A 133 -25.67 13.27 -27.13
CA TRP A 133 -25.58 12.55 -25.85
C TRP A 133 -26.04 11.10 -25.96
N GLU A 134 -27.00 10.80 -26.84
CA GLU A 134 -27.45 9.45 -27.11
C GLU A 134 -26.34 8.58 -27.71
N ASP A 135 -25.46 9.15 -28.55
CA ASP A 135 -24.29 8.45 -29.09
C ASP A 135 -23.34 8.02 -27.95
N LEU A 136 -23.08 8.93 -27.00
CA LEU A 136 -22.24 8.65 -25.84
C LEU A 136 -22.83 7.55 -24.97
N LEU A 137 -24.12 7.63 -24.65
CA LEU A 137 -24.81 6.63 -23.82
C LEU A 137 -24.86 5.26 -24.52
N SER A 138 -25.05 5.25 -25.84
CA SER A 138 -25.03 4.02 -26.63
C SER A 138 -23.65 3.37 -26.59
N TRP A 139 -22.59 4.14 -26.80
CA TRP A 139 -21.23 3.63 -26.71
C TRP A 139 -20.90 3.12 -25.29
N LEU A 140 -21.28 3.86 -24.24
CA LEU A 140 -21.08 3.43 -22.86
C LEU A 140 -21.74 2.09 -22.55
N SER A 141 -22.95 1.86 -23.03
CA SER A 141 -23.65 0.59 -22.83
C SER A 141 -22.94 -0.62 -23.48
N GLN A 142 -22.06 -0.39 -24.45
CA GLN A 142 -21.28 -1.43 -25.14
C GLN A 142 -19.95 -1.74 -24.42
N VAL A 143 -19.35 -0.75 -23.76
CA VAL A 143 -18.04 -0.88 -23.08
C VAL A 143 -18.15 -1.12 -21.57
N ASP A 144 -19.36 -1.03 -21.01
CA ASP A 144 -19.68 -1.29 -19.60
C ASP A 144 -20.25 -2.73 -19.38
N GLN A 145 -20.00 -3.65 -20.33
CA GLN A 145 -20.24 -5.11 -20.21
C GLN A 145 -18.96 -5.86 -19.84
#